data_AF-A0A971WKE7-F1
#
_entry.id   AF-A0A971WKE7-F1
#
_cell.length_a   1.000
_cell.length_b   1.000
_cell.length_c   1.000
_cell.angle_alpha   90.00
_cell.angle_beta   90.00
_cell.angle_gamma   90.00
#
_symmetry.space_group_name_H-M   'P 1'
#
loop_
_entity.id
_entity.type
_entity.pdbx_description
1 polymer ?
#
loop_
_entity_poly.entity_id
_entity_poly.type
_entity_poly.pdbx_seq_one_letter_code
_entity_poly.pdbx_strand_id
1 'polypeptide(L)'
;MELEVWNKEGKVVDTITLEDTVLSDEDYHLLYLSVKAYLDNQRLGTAKTKTRGEVRGGGRKPWRQKGTGRARHGSIRSPIWKGGGVTFGPAPRSYYHSLSKKERRRALILALEEKINQGLLRLIEEIDFKSPKTKEAKQFLSSLTGDELRKVLVVTEESKENVRRAFSNLPDVRVKSVGELTTYFVVDSQLVVMEREAFSSLWRQEDE
;
A
#
# COMPACT_ATOMS: atom_id res chain seq x y z
N MET A 1 3.42 26.84 -8.64
CA MET A 1 4.74 26.19 -8.55
C MET A 1 5.24 25.78 -9.93
N GLU A 2 6.56 25.76 -10.15
CA GLU A 2 7.17 25.31 -11.40
C GLU A 2 7.82 23.94 -11.19
N LEU A 3 7.56 23.01 -12.11
CA LEU A 3 8.04 21.64 -12.05
C LEU A 3 8.87 21.32 -13.29
N GLU A 4 10.16 21.17 -13.08
CA GLU A 4 11.14 20.89 -14.14
C GLU A 4 11.04 19.44 -14.62
N VAL A 5 11.05 19.26 -15.93
CA VAL A 5 11.12 17.97 -16.62
C VAL A 5 12.55 17.70 -17.04
N TRP A 6 13.10 16.59 -16.58
CA TRP A 6 14.49 16.20 -16.79
C TRP A 6 14.60 15.16 -17.90
N ASN A 7 15.66 15.20 -18.69
CA ASN A 7 16.02 14.10 -19.59
C ASN A 7 16.89 13.05 -18.89
N LYS A 8 17.20 11.95 -19.59
CA LYS A 8 18.11 10.89 -19.10
C LYS A 8 19.54 11.38 -18.80
N GLU A 9 19.95 12.52 -19.35
CA GLU A 9 21.27 13.14 -19.13
C GLU A 9 21.30 14.12 -17.94
N GLY A 10 20.17 14.35 -17.28
CA GLY A 10 20.07 15.29 -16.17
C GLY A 10 19.98 16.77 -16.59
N LYS A 11 19.53 17.06 -17.82
CA LYS A 11 19.22 18.42 -18.28
C LYS A 11 17.72 18.69 -18.22
N VAL A 12 17.36 19.92 -17.86
CA VAL A 12 15.97 20.40 -17.90
C VAL A 12 15.56 20.64 -19.36
N VAL A 13 14.48 20.00 -19.79
CA VAL A 13 13.94 20.08 -21.16
C VAL A 13 12.68 20.92 -21.23
N ASP A 14 11.85 20.87 -20.19
CA ASP A 14 10.55 21.55 -20.13
C ASP A 14 10.23 21.94 -18.68
N THR A 15 9.30 22.87 -18.49
CA THR A 15 8.83 23.31 -17.17
C THR A 15 7.30 23.35 -17.18
N ILE A 16 6.68 22.61 -16.25
CA ILE A 16 5.24 22.60 -16.06
C ILE A 16 4.88 23.59 -14.95
N THR A 17 4.00 24.54 -15.25
CA THR A 17 3.43 25.46 -14.27
C THR A 17 2.18 24.83 -13.65
N LEU A 18 2.16 24.78 -12.32
CA LEU A 18 1.05 24.28 -11.51
C LEU A 18 0.56 25.38 -10.57
N GLU A 19 -0.71 25.30 -10.18
CA GLU A 19 -1.24 26.13 -9.11
C GLU A 19 -0.63 25.71 -7.76
N ASP A 20 -0.62 26.64 -6.81
CA ASP A 20 -0.13 26.36 -5.45
C ASP A 20 -1.32 25.86 -4.62
N THR A 21 -1.30 24.57 -4.27
CA THR A 21 -2.35 23.94 -3.45
C THR A 21 -1.86 23.68 -2.04
N VAL A 22 -2.56 24.28 -1.08
CA VAL A 22 -2.36 24.03 0.35
C VAL A 22 -3.32 22.94 0.80
N LEU A 23 -2.79 21.85 1.35
CA LEU A 23 -3.61 20.75 1.86
C LEU A 23 -4.32 21.15 3.16
N SER A 24 -5.59 20.77 3.27
CA SER A 24 -6.40 20.95 4.48
C SER A 24 -6.33 19.75 5.42
N ASP A 25 -6.82 19.89 6.66
CA ASP A 25 -6.91 18.77 7.62
C ASP A 25 -7.81 17.63 7.10
N GLU A 26 -8.85 17.95 6.32
CA GLU A 26 -9.75 16.97 5.69
C GLU A 26 -9.02 16.15 4.62
N ASP A 27 -8.11 16.78 3.86
CA ASP A 27 -7.28 16.12 2.86
C ASP A 27 -6.31 15.12 3.50
N TYR A 28 -5.66 15.50 4.62
CA TYR A 28 -4.82 14.58 5.39
C TYR A 28 -5.62 13.41 5.96
N HIS A 29 -6.86 13.64 6.38
CA HIS A 29 -7.75 12.55 6.81
C HIS A 29 -8.06 11.59 5.66
N LEU A 30 -8.32 12.10 4.46
CA LEU A 30 -8.56 11.27 3.28
C LEU A 30 -7.33 10.43 2.88
N LEU A 31 -6.13 11.01 2.98
CA LEU A 31 -4.87 10.28 2.79
C LEU A 31 -4.73 9.13 3.80
N TYR A 32 -5.01 9.39 5.08
CA TYR A 32 -5.02 8.38 6.13
C TYR A 32 -6.01 7.24 5.81
N LEU A 33 -7.26 7.57 5.45
CA LEU A 33 -8.28 6.59 5.12
C LEU A 33 -7.87 5.72 3.92
N SER A 34 -7.28 6.33 2.90
CA SER A 34 -6.78 5.67 1.69
C SER A 34 -5.68 4.66 2.00
N VAL A 35 -4.68 5.07 2.79
CA VAL A 35 -3.58 4.19 3.24
C VAL A 35 -4.09 3.06 4.13
N LYS A 36 -4.97 3.38 5.10
CA LYS A 36 -5.57 2.40 5.99
C LYS A 36 -6.38 1.35 5.22
N ALA A 37 -7.22 1.79 4.29
CA ALA A 37 -8.02 0.89 3.45
C ALA A 37 -7.12 -0.04 2.63
N TYR A 38 -6.04 0.49 2.04
CA TYR A 38 -5.05 -0.34 1.33
C TYR A 38 -4.45 -1.41 2.25
N LEU A 39 -3.97 -1.03 3.43
CA LEU A 39 -3.32 -1.94 4.39
C LEU A 39 -4.29 -2.99 4.94
N ASP A 40 -5.52 -2.62 5.27
CA ASP A 40 -6.53 -3.57 5.74
C ASP A 40 -6.90 -4.58 4.64
N ASN A 41 -6.96 -4.14 3.38
CA ASN A 41 -7.22 -5.01 2.23
C ASN A 41 -6.09 -6.01 1.93
N GLN A 42 -4.87 -5.79 2.42
CA GLN A 42 -3.77 -6.77 2.31
C GLN A 42 -3.90 -7.94 3.30
N ARG A 43 -4.85 -7.89 4.25
CA ARG A 43 -4.97 -8.88 5.33
C ARG A 43 -5.87 -10.04 4.91
N LEU A 44 -5.35 -11.27 5.01
CA LEU A 44 -6.09 -12.49 4.63
C LEU A 44 -7.12 -12.97 5.67
N GLY A 45 -6.91 -12.70 6.95
CA GLY A 45 -7.89 -13.05 8.01
C GLY A 45 -8.16 -14.54 8.20
N THR A 46 -7.14 -15.40 8.10
CA THR A 46 -7.26 -16.87 8.19
C THR A 46 -7.19 -17.44 9.62
N ALA A 47 -7.10 -16.59 10.64
CA ALA A 47 -6.98 -17.03 12.02
C ALA A 47 -8.29 -17.68 12.53
N LYS A 48 -8.20 -18.88 13.11
CA LYS A 48 -9.34 -19.60 13.68
C LYS A 48 -8.97 -20.32 14.97
N THR A 49 -9.86 -20.30 15.95
CA THR A 49 -9.82 -21.15 17.13
C THR A 49 -11.00 -22.11 17.17
N LYS A 50 -10.86 -23.24 17.87
CA LYS A 50 -11.97 -24.18 18.07
C LYS A 50 -12.84 -23.69 19.22
N THR A 51 -14.09 -23.39 18.92
CA THR A 51 -15.12 -23.15 19.93
C THR A 51 -15.46 -24.44 20.68
N ARG A 52 -16.18 -24.33 21.80
CA ARG A 52 -16.68 -25.50 22.57
C ARG A 52 -17.42 -26.53 21.69
N GLY A 53 -18.11 -26.08 20.64
CA GLY A 53 -18.84 -26.95 19.71
C GLY A 53 -17.93 -27.74 18.77
N GLU A 54 -16.79 -27.17 18.39
CA GLU A 54 -15.86 -27.73 17.40
C GLU A 54 -14.78 -28.66 18.01
N VAL A 55 -14.58 -28.60 19.34
CA VAL A 55 -13.68 -29.52 20.04
C VAL A 55 -14.27 -30.93 20.06
N ARG A 56 -13.47 -31.95 19.70
CA ARG A 56 -13.88 -33.37 19.68
C ARG A 56 -13.97 -33.96 21.09
N GLY A 57 -14.97 -34.82 21.34
CA GLY A 57 -15.11 -35.64 22.56
C GLY A 57 -15.81 -34.93 23.72
N GLY A 58 -16.81 -35.54 24.37
CA GLY A 58 -17.69 -34.86 25.34
C GLY A 58 -19.16 -35.27 25.13
N GLY A 59 -20.12 -34.43 25.50
CA GLY A 59 -21.55 -34.67 25.26
C GLY A 59 -22.27 -35.37 26.41
N ARG A 60 -21.60 -36.29 27.12
CA ARG A 60 -22.07 -36.80 28.41
C ARG A 60 -21.69 -35.85 29.54
N LYS A 61 -22.62 -35.61 30.46
CA LYS A 61 -22.35 -34.85 31.69
C LYS A 61 -21.28 -35.57 32.52
N PRO A 62 -20.21 -34.89 32.97
CA PRO A 62 -19.12 -35.53 33.71
C PRO A 62 -19.57 -36.25 35.00
N TRP A 63 -20.54 -35.68 35.72
CA TRP A 63 -21.17 -36.28 36.91
C TRP A 63 -22.57 -35.73 37.15
N ARG A 64 -23.32 -36.40 38.04
CA ARG A 64 -24.67 -36.01 38.47
C ARG A 64 -24.72 -34.59 39.08
N GLN A 65 -25.87 -33.93 39.02
CA GLN A 65 -26.03 -32.51 39.40
C GLN A 65 -25.76 -32.21 40.89
N LYS A 66 -25.99 -33.19 41.78
CA LYS A 66 -25.85 -33.08 43.24
C LYS A 66 -25.31 -34.41 43.82
N GLY A 67 -24.84 -34.39 45.07
CA GLY A 67 -24.44 -35.61 45.80
C GLY A 67 -23.03 -36.13 45.48
N THR A 68 -22.13 -35.29 44.98
CA THR A 68 -20.72 -35.67 44.67
C THR A 68 -19.67 -34.83 45.40
N GLY A 69 -20.05 -33.76 46.10
CA GLY A 69 -19.11 -32.81 46.74
C GLY A 69 -18.27 -31.97 45.77
N ARG A 70 -18.38 -32.18 44.46
CA ARG A 70 -17.64 -31.46 43.40
C ARG A 70 -18.43 -30.26 42.87
N ALA A 71 -17.72 -29.29 42.29
CA ALA A 71 -18.33 -28.21 41.50
C ALA A 71 -19.23 -28.76 40.38
N ARG A 72 -20.23 -28.00 39.93
CA ARG A 72 -21.16 -28.47 38.89
C ARG A 72 -20.59 -28.23 37.50
N HIS A 73 -20.57 -29.26 36.66
CA HIS A 73 -20.16 -29.13 35.25
C HIS A 73 -21.13 -29.83 34.29
N GLY A 74 -21.29 -29.21 33.12
CA GLY A 74 -22.13 -29.74 32.04
C GLY A 74 -21.37 -30.52 30.96
N SER A 75 -20.09 -30.19 30.72
CA SER A 75 -19.27 -30.83 29.69
C SER A 75 -17.78 -30.61 29.98
N ILE A 76 -16.95 -31.58 29.61
CA ILE A 76 -15.48 -31.48 29.63
C ILE A 76 -14.92 -30.55 28.55
N ARG A 77 -15.72 -30.15 27.54
CA ARG A 77 -15.31 -29.21 26.46
C ARG A 77 -15.39 -27.74 26.87
N SER A 78 -15.79 -27.44 28.10
CA SER A 78 -15.96 -26.06 28.57
C SER A 78 -14.60 -25.33 28.62
N PRO A 79 -14.53 -24.02 28.33
CA PRO A 79 -13.28 -23.24 28.30
C PRO A 79 -12.45 -23.29 29.58
N ILE A 80 -13.09 -23.53 30.73
CA ILE A 80 -12.42 -23.65 32.04
C ILE A 80 -11.67 -24.98 32.21
N TRP A 81 -11.87 -25.95 31.33
CA TRP A 81 -11.20 -27.25 31.37
C TRP A 81 -9.94 -27.24 30.49
N LYS A 82 -8.91 -27.99 30.90
CA LYS A 82 -7.74 -28.26 30.06
C LYS A 82 -8.17 -28.96 28.78
N GLY A 83 -7.78 -28.43 27.62
CA GLY A 83 -8.21 -28.94 26.31
C GLY A 83 -9.65 -28.60 25.93
N GLY A 84 -10.33 -27.73 26.70
CA GLY A 84 -11.63 -27.17 26.37
C GLY A 84 -11.59 -26.22 25.16
N GLY A 85 -12.77 -25.82 24.67
CA GLY A 85 -12.86 -24.86 23.58
C GLY A 85 -12.52 -23.43 24.02
N VAL A 86 -12.09 -22.60 23.08
CA VAL A 86 -11.74 -21.18 23.33
C VAL A 86 -13.01 -20.32 23.26
N THR A 87 -13.17 -19.40 24.23
CA THR A 87 -14.27 -18.42 24.26
C THR A 87 -13.78 -17.09 23.68
N PHE A 88 -14.54 -16.54 22.71
CA PHE A 88 -14.21 -15.29 22.00
C PHE A 88 -12.80 -15.26 21.37
N GLY A 89 -12.30 -16.42 20.93
CA GLY A 89 -11.07 -16.48 20.15
C GLY A 89 -11.25 -15.96 18.71
N PRO A 90 -10.16 -15.79 17.96
CA PRO A 90 -10.23 -15.32 16.59
C PRO A 90 -11.05 -16.28 15.71
N ALA A 91 -11.80 -15.68 14.79
CA ALA A 91 -12.54 -16.35 13.74
C ALA A 91 -12.16 -15.74 12.38
N PRO A 92 -12.20 -16.54 11.29
CA PRO A 92 -11.94 -16.02 9.96
C PRO A 92 -12.89 -14.87 9.62
N ARG A 93 -12.35 -13.76 9.12
CA ARG A 93 -13.13 -12.57 8.77
C ARG A 93 -12.50 -11.83 7.59
N SER A 94 -13.34 -11.09 6.87
CA SER A 94 -12.86 -10.12 5.89
C SER A 94 -12.45 -8.83 6.60
N TYR A 95 -11.29 -8.29 6.21
CA TYR A 95 -10.83 -6.95 6.58
C TYR A 95 -11.13 -5.91 5.50
N TYR A 96 -11.88 -6.31 4.46
CA TYR A 96 -12.08 -5.47 3.29
C TYR A 96 -12.75 -4.13 3.64
N HIS A 97 -12.13 -3.04 3.21
CA HIS A 97 -12.63 -1.68 3.36
C HIS A 97 -12.65 -1.00 1.98
N SER A 98 -13.83 -0.53 1.57
CA SER A 98 -14.03 0.14 0.28
C SER A 98 -14.05 1.66 0.43
N LEU A 99 -13.38 2.35 -0.50
CA LEU A 99 -13.53 3.79 -0.73
C LEU A 99 -14.21 4.04 -2.08
N SER A 100 -14.91 5.15 -2.23
CA SER A 100 -15.48 5.55 -3.53
C SER A 100 -14.37 5.82 -4.55
N LYS A 101 -14.71 5.77 -5.85
CA LYS A 101 -13.73 6.04 -6.91
C LYS A 101 -13.17 7.47 -6.83
N LYS A 102 -14.04 8.43 -6.51
CA LYS A 102 -13.68 9.86 -6.36
C LYS A 102 -12.70 10.07 -5.21
N GLU A 103 -12.99 9.48 -4.04
CA GLU A 103 -12.11 9.55 -2.86
C GLU A 103 -10.73 8.95 -3.15
N ARG A 104 -10.66 7.77 -3.79
CA ARG A 104 -9.36 7.14 -4.13
C ARG A 104 -8.52 8.02 -5.04
N ARG A 105 -9.16 8.63 -6.02
CA ARG A 105 -8.49 9.48 -7.00
C ARG A 105 -8.04 10.79 -6.37
N ARG A 106 -8.91 11.44 -5.60
CA ARG A 106 -8.56 12.65 -4.85
C ARG A 106 -7.40 12.38 -3.88
N ALA A 107 -7.43 11.28 -3.14
CA ALA A 107 -6.33 10.88 -2.27
C ALA A 107 -5.00 10.72 -3.03
N LEU A 108 -5.02 10.14 -4.23
CA LEU A 108 -3.82 10.00 -5.06
C LEU A 108 -3.26 11.35 -5.49
N ILE A 109 -4.12 12.26 -5.95
CA ILE A 109 -3.73 13.62 -6.36
C ILE A 109 -3.15 14.38 -5.16
N LEU A 110 -3.83 14.37 -4.02
CA LEU A 110 -3.34 14.99 -2.77
C LEU A 110 -1.97 14.45 -2.36
N ALA A 111 -1.73 13.14 -2.50
CA ALA A 111 -0.43 12.56 -2.18
C ALA A 111 0.67 13.04 -3.12
N LEU A 112 0.35 13.28 -4.40
CA LEU A 112 1.28 13.84 -5.37
C LEU A 112 1.51 15.33 -5.09
N GLU A 113 0.47 16.12 -4.84
CA GLU A 113 0.58 17.53 -4.44
C GLU A 113 1.51 17.71 -3.24
N GLU A 114 1.35 16.90 -2.20
CA GLU A 114 2.25 16.93 -1.04
C GLU A 114 3.70 16.62 -1.43
N LYS A 115 3.94 15.68 -2.36
CA LYS A 115 5.29 15.40 -2.87
C LYS A 115 5.87 16.55 -3.69
N ILE A 116 5.03 17.28 -4.42
CA ILE A 116 5.40 18.46 -5.18
C ILE A 116 5.78 19.59 -4.23
N ASN A 117 4.95 19.87 -3.23
CA ASN A 117 5.19 20.89 -2.20
C ASN A 117 6.49 20.64 -1.42
N GLN A 118 6.84 19.37 -1.19
CA GLN A 118 8.10 18.97 -0.55
C GLN A 118 9.32 18.96 -1.49
N GLY A 119 9.14 19.19 -2.80
CA GLY A 119 10.21 19.08 -3.80
C GLY A 119 10.73 17.64 -3.99
N LEU A 120 9.90 16.64 -3.71
CA LEU A 120 10.22 15.21 -3.74
C LEU A 120 9.62 14.48 -4.96
N LEU A 121 9.07 15.22 -5.92
CA LEU A 121 8.63 14.70 -7.20
C LEU A 121 9.57 15.19 -8.31
N ARG A 122 10.07 14.25 -9.12
CA ARG A 122 10.91 14.53 -10.29
C ARG A 122 10.22 14.01 -11.54
N LEU A 123 10.01 14.89 -12.52
CA LEU A 123 9.47 14.52 -13.81
C LEU A 123 10.60 14.19 -14.79
N ILE A 124 10.38 13.14 -15.56
CA ILE A 124 11.31 12.67 -16.59
C ILE A 124 10.57 12.54 -17.90
N GLU A 125 11.21 12.90 -19.01
CA GLU A 125 10.61 12.78 -20.34
C GLU A 125 10.19 11.34 -20.64
N GLU A 126 11.13 10.40 -20.57
CA GLU A 126 10.86 8.98 -20.80
C GLU A 126 11.85 8.09 -20.03
N ILE A 127 11.34 6.99 -19.48
CA ILE A 127 12.13 5.93 -18.85
C ILE A 127 12.05 4.69 -19.74
N ASP A 128 13.13 4.43 -20.46
CA ASP A 128 13.25 3.22 -21.28
C ASP A 128 14.68 2.67 -21.26
N PHE A 129 14.76 1.33 -21.21
CA PHE A 129 15.99 0.55 -21.20
C PHE A 129 15.94 -0.50 -22.31
N LYS A 130 16.90 -0.43 -23.25
CA LYS A 130 17.05 -1.43 -24.33
C LYS A 130 17.32 -2.83 -23.79
N SER A 131 18.03 -2.93 -22.66
CA SER A 131 18.34 -4.19 -21.97
C SER A 131 18.05 -4.02 -20.48
N PRO A 132 17.43 -4.99 -19.79
CA PRO A 132 17.05 -4.86 -18.39
C PRO A 132 18.26 -5.02 -17.45
N LYS A 133 19.19 -4.06 -17.48
CA LYS A 133 20.41 -4.07 -16.66
C LYS A 133 20.24 -3.22 -15.41
N THR A 134 20.34 -3.87 -14.26
CA THR A 134 20.28 -3.21 -12.93
C THR A 134 21.38 -2.15 -12.74
N LYS A 135 22.54 -2.33 -13.36
CA LYS A 135 23.63 -1.34 -13.33
C LYS A 135 23.22 -0.02 -13.99
N GLU A 136 22.55 -0.08 -15.14
CA GLU A 136 22.08 1.11 -15.87
C GLU A 136 20.97 1.80 -15.08
N ALA A 137 20.04 1.02 -14.50
CA ALA A 137 19.00 1.52 -13.61
C ALA A 137 19.57 2.23 -12.36
N LYS A 138 20.60 1.66 -11.73
CA LYS A 138 21.27 2.29 -10.58
C LYS A 138 21.97 3.59 -10.97
N GLN A 139 22.67 3.60 -12.11
CA GLN A 139 23.33 4.80 -12.63
C GLN A 139 22.32 5.93 -12.90
N PHE A 140 21.20 5.59 -13.54
CA PHE A 140 20.11 6.51 -13.79
C PHE A 140 19.51 7.09 -12.50
N LEU A 141 19.30 6.27 -11.46
CA LEU A 141 18.84 6.79 -10.18
C LEU A 141 19.89 7.69 -9.53
N SER A 142 21.16 7.29 -9.51
CA SER A 142 22.22 8.10 -8.91
C SER A 142 22.39 9.47 -9.57
N SER A 143 22.13 9.59 -10.89
CA SER A 143 22.17 10.89 -11.56
C SER A 143 21.01 11.82 -11.16
N LEU A 144 19.90 11.27 -10.66
CA LEU A 144 18.71 12.04 -10.27
C LEU A 144 18.66 12.33 -8.76
N THR A 145 19.13 11.38 -7.96
CA THR A 145 18.98 11.40 -6.49
C THR A 145 20.29 11.67 -5.75
N GLY A 146 21.42 11.65 -6.45
CA GLY A 146 22.74 11.54 -5.83
C GLY A 146 22.98 10.15 -5.24
N ASP A 147 24.05 10.01 -4.46
CA ASP A 147 24.49 8.74 -3.85
C ASP A 147 23.67 8.31 -2.62
N GLU A 148 22.74 9.15 -2.14
CA GLU A 148 21.86 8.79 -1.01
C GLU A 148 20.77 7.81 -1.46
N LEU A 149 20.80 6.59 -0.91
CA LEU A 149 19.74 5.60 -1.09
C LEU A 149 18.46 6.08 -0.38
N ARG A 150 17.53 6.59 -1.17
CA ARG A 150 16.16 6.91 -0.74
C ARG A 150 15.20 5.83 -1.21
N LYS A 151 14.06 5.67 -0.54
CA LYS A 151 12.95 4.87 -1.08
C LYS A 151 12.38 5.59 -2.31
N VAL A 152 12.58 5.02 -3.50
CA VAL A 152 12.15 5.62 -4.77
C VAL A 152 10.96 4.87 -5.35
N LEU A 153 9.94 5.62 -5.76
CA LEU A 153 8.87 5.14 -6.62
C LEU A 153 9.12 5.63 -8.04
N VAL A 154 9.32 4.69 -8.97
CA VAL A 154 9.38 4.96 -10.42
C VAL A 154 8.00 4.72 -11.00
N VAL A 155 7.43 5.74 -11.65
CA VAL A 155 6.12 5.67 -12.29
C VAL A 155 6.25 5.82 -13.80
N THR A 156 5.81 4.80 -14.52
CA THR A 156 5.72 4.81 -15.99
C THR A 156 4.27 4.96 -16.44
N GLU A 157 4.05 5.43 -17.66
CA GLU A 157 2.69 5.52 -18.21
C GLU A 157 2.08 4.11 -18.33
N GLU A 158 2.76 3.25 -19.09
CA GLU A 158 2.39 1.85 -19.29
C GLU A 158 3.35 0.89 -18.58
N SER A 159 2.97 -0.40 -18.54
CA SER A 159 3.80 -1.44 -17.95
C SER A 159 4.97 -1.81 -18.88
N LYS A 160 6.15 -1.23 -18.63
CA LYS A 160 7.39 -1.54 -19.36
C LYS A 160 8.18 -2.67 -18.66
N GLU A 161 8.18 -3.88 -19.22
CA GLU A 161 8.83 -5.06 -18.61
C GLU A 161 10.34 -4.88 -18.41
N ASN A 162 11.04 -4.28 -19.38
CA ASN A 162 12.47 -4.04 -19.26
C ASN A 162 12.80 -3.11 -18.09
N VAL A 163 12.01 -2.05 -17.93
CA VAL A 163 12.12 -1.10 -16.81
C VAL A 163 11.86 -1.83 -15.48
N ARG A 164 10.76 -2.58 -15.40
CA ARG A 164 10.41 -3.35 -14.20
C ARG A 164 11.51 -4.33 -13.80
N ARG A 165 12.09 -5.06 -14.76
CA ARG A 165 13.20 -6.00 -14.52
C ARG A 165 14.51 -5.30 -14.15
N ALA A 166 14.78 -4.14 -14.73
CA ALA A 166 15.99 -3.38 -14.41
C ALA A 166 16.00 -2.90 -12.95
N PHE A 167 14.83 -2.55 -12.40
CA PHE A 167 14.71 -2.07 -11.02
C PHE A 167 14.36 -3.16 -10.00
N SER A 168 13.90 -4.35 -10.41
CA SER A 168 13.35 -5.36 -9.49
C SER A 168 14.32 -5.87 -8.42
N ASN A 169 15.63 -5.82 -8.70
CA ASN A 169 16.67 -6.26 -7.77
C ASN A 169 17.11 -5.15 -6.78
N LEU A 170 16.56 -3.94 -6.90
CA LEU A 170 16.88 -2.82 -6.02
C LEU A 170 15.84 -2.75 -4.89
N PRO A 171 16.22 -2.98 -3.61
CA PRO A 171 15.25 -3.15 -2.52
C PRO A 171 14.46 -1.86 -2.21
N ASP A 172 15.09 -0.71 -2.38
CA ASP A 172 14.49 0.60 -2.08
C ASP A 172 13.73 1.20 -3.27
N VAL A 173 13.64 0.49 -4.40
CA VAL A 173 13.00 0.99 -5.61
C VAL A 173 11.77 0.17 -5.93
N ARG A 174 10.65 0.85 -6.19
CA ARG A 174 9.43 0.22 -6.71
C ARG A 174 9.07 0.83 -8.04
N VAL A 175 8.72 -0.02 -9.01
CA VAL A 175 8.19 0.40 -10.30
C VAL A 175 6.69 0.15 -10.33
N LYS A 176 5.93 1.15 -10.73
CA LYS A 176 4.48 1.08 -10.93
C LYS A 176 4.12 1.75 -12.25
N SER A 177 3.13 1.20 -12.96
CA SER A 177 2.46 1.96 -14.03
C SER A 177 1.35 2.82 -13.43
N VAL A 178 0.83 3.78 -14.22
CA VAL A 178 -0.32 4.60 -13.81
C VAL A 178 -1.51 3.74 -13.36
N GLY A 179 -1.80 2.65 -14.06
CA GLY A 179 -2.91 1.74 -13.72
C GLY A 179 -2.72 0.94 -12.42
N GLU A 180 -1.47 0.73 -11.97
CA GLU A 180 -1.17 0.05 -10.70
C GLU A 180 -0.94 1.05 -9.53
N LEU A 181 -0.94 2.34 -9.82
CA LEU A 181 -0.58 3.37 -8.86
C LEU A 181 -1.67 3.50 -7.79
N THR A 182 -1.24 3.58 -6.53
CA THR A 182 -2.12 3.81 -5.39
C THR A 182 -1.49 4.83 -4.46
N THR A 183 -2.33 5.54 -3.70
CA THR A 183 -1.91 6.50 -2.67
C THR A 183 -0.85 5.93 -1.73
N TYR A 184 -0.97 4.64 -1.36
CA TYR A 184 -0.01 3.96 -0.50
C TYR A 184 1.42 4.01 -1.05
N PHE A 185 1.62 3.74 -2.34
CA PHE A 185 2.96 3.71 -2.92
C PHE A 185 3.60 5.10 -2.95
N VAL A 186 2.80 6.14 -3.22
CA VAL A 186 3.27 7.53 -3.21
C VAL A 186 3.70 7.94 -1.80
N VAL A 187 2.89 7.61 -0.78
CA VAL A 187 3.17 7.95 0.62
C VAL A 187 4.34 7.15 1.21
N ASP A 188 4.47 5.84 0.91
CA ASP A 188 5.59 5.01 1.38
C ASP A 188 6.93 5.40 0.73
N SER A 189 6.89 5.99 -0.46
CA SER A 189 8.09 6.48 -1.14
C SER A 189 8.59 7.79 -0.56
N GLN A 190 9.90 7.97 -0.51
CA GLN A 190 10.50 9.26 -0.19
C GLN A 190 10.52 10.15 -1.43
N LEU A 191 11.03 9.62 -2.54
CA LEU A 191 11.11 10.30 -3.83
C LEU A 191 10.21 9.62 -4.87
N VAL A 192 9.49 10.41 -5.64
CA VAL A 192 8.73 9.95 -6.81
C VAL A 192 9.43 10.41 -8.07
N VAL A 193 9.76 9.46 -8.94
CA VAL A 193 10.29 9.69 -10.29
C VAL A 193 9.22 9.27 -11.27
N MET A 194 8.64 10.19 -12.02
CA MET A 194 7.47 9.94 -12.85
C MET A 194 7.71 10.40 -14.28
N GLU A 195 7.27 9.59 -15.26
CA GLU A 195 7.25 10.00 -16.66
C GLU A 195 6.30 11.18 -16.87
N ARG A 196 6.67 12.11 -17.76
CA ARG A 196 5.85 13.27 -18.12
C ARG A 196 4.47 12.85 -18.60
N GLU A 197 4.40 11.81 -19.44
CA GLU A 197 3.14 11.28 -19.98
C GLU A 197 2.28 10.69 -18.86
N ALA A 198 2.89 9.94 -17.93
CA ALA A 198 2.22 9.41 -16.75
C ALA A 198 1.61 10.51 -15.87
N PHE A 199 2.37 11.59 -15.63
CA PHE A 199 1.90 12.75 -14.87
C PHE A 199 0.72 13.43 -15.59
N SER A 200 0.85 13.67 -16.89
CA SER A 200 -0.19 14.33 -17.69
C SER A 200 -1.49 13.53 -17.73
N SER A 201 -1.40 12.20 -17.83
CA SER A 201 -2.56 11.30 -17.81
C SER A 201 -3.31 11.33 -16.49
N LEU A 202 -2.59 11.39 -15.36
CA LEU A 202 -3.19 11.49 -14.02
C LEU A 202 -3.83 12.85 -13.77
N TRP A 203 -3.18 13.93 -14.23
CA TRP A 203 -3.58 15.31 -13.94
C TRP A 203 -4.74 15.80 -14.82
N ARG A 204 -4.82 15.37 -16.09
CA ARG A 204 -5.84 15.84 -17.06
C ARG A 204 -7.25 15.32 -16.83
N GLN A 205 -7.44 14.23 -16.11
CA GLN A 205 -8.76 13.60 -16.00
C GLN A 205 -9.76 14.38 -15.12
N GLU A 206 -9.51 15.63 -14.75
CA GLU A 206 -10.46 16.46 -13.94
C GLU A 206 -11.72 16.88 -14.73
N ASP A 207 -11.70 16.76 -16.07
CA ASP A 207 -12.74 17.30 -16.96
C ASP A 207 -13.78 16.29 -17.48
N GLU A 208 -13.80 15.03 -16.99
CA GLU A 208 -14.82 14.01 -17.35
C GLU A 208 -15.44 13.32 -16.11
#